data_AF-A0A0H5P9Z5-F1
#
_entry.id   AF-A0A0H5P9Z5-F1
#
_cell.length_a   1.000
_cell.length_b   1.000
_cell.length_c   1.000
_cell.angle_alpha   90.00
_cell.angle_beta   90.00
_cell.angle_gamma   90.00
#
_symmetry.space_group_name_H-M   'P 1'
#
loop_
_entity.id
_entity.type
_entity.pdbx_description
1 polymer ?
#
loop_
_entity_poly.entity_id
_entity_poly.type
_entity_poly.pdbx_seq_one_letter_code
_entity_poly.pdbx_strand_id
1 'polypeptide(L)'
;MAGLAPGTVRGYRARGEGLLPDPQLVLGGRALWSRPVAADWVEARERSAAGIGEVLATSPDNPMPRGIAALFDRLTEEYTHYFWGVPKRRRWWVIGQRNKEQVTAVARDLALFVVNDLDRIAGMDNQRDTLFYALRDQLRRGERLRPSSDWIMIAGPVARNLDWLIAHNPARARSLVGEVVGEADRSPELQLSRGTIARTLRECLRVSGTLPAEVYDGFFERALPAGLDNTTAQTD
;
A
#
# COMPACT_ATOMS: atom_id res chain seq x y z
N MET A 1 11.36 7.60 -23.26
CA MET A 1 10.13 7.22 -22.52
C MET A 1 9.99 8.17 -21.36
N ALA A 2 8.80 8.69 -21.09
CA ALA A 2 8.50 9.65 -20.04
C ALA A 2 9.30 9.41 -18.75
N GLY A 3 10.29 10.28 -18.46
CA GLY A 3 11.06 10.29 -17.21
C GLY A 3 12.18 9.27 -17.04
N LEU A 4 12.28 8.21 -17.85
CA LEU A 4 13.30 7.17 -17.67
C LEU A 4 14.56 7.38 -18.51
N ALA A 5 15.72 7.17 -17.87
CA ALA A 5 17.00 7.15 -18.55
C ALA A 5 17.06 6.01 -19.61
N PRO A 6 17.64 6.26 -20.81
CA PRO A 6 17.76 5.25 -21.87
C PRO A 6 18.52 3.97 -21.47
N GLY A 7 19.35 4.03 -20.42
CA GLY A 7 20.02 2.86 -19.84
C GLY A 7 19.06 1.91 -19.12
N THR A 8 18.12 2.47 -18.35
CA THR A 8 17.14 1.70 -17.59
C THR A 8 16.18 0.92 -18.49
N VAL A 9 15.72 1.55 -19.58
CA VAL A 9 14.85 0.91 -20.60
C VAL A 9 15.56 -0.26 -21.30
N ARG A 10 16.87 -0.12 -21.56
CA ARG A 10 17.68 -1.21 -22.15
C ARG A 10 17.92 -2.34 -21.15
N GLY A 11 18.14 -2.01 -19.88
CA GLY A 11 18.26 -2.99 -18.80
C GLY A 11 16.99 -3.85 -18.65
N TYR A 12 15.82 -3.24 -18.66
CA TYR A 12 14.54 -3.98 -18.58
C TYR A 12 14.33 -4.91 -19.77
N ARG A 13 14.61 -4.43 -20.99
CA ARG A 13 14.52 -5.27 -22.19
C ARG A 13 15.49 -6.46 -22.14
N ALA A 14 16.71 -6.25 -21.64
CA ALA A 14 17.72 -7.30 -21.56
C ALA A 14 17.39 -8.37 -20.50
N ARG A 15 16.72 -7.99 -19.41
CA ARG A 15 16.34 -8.90 -18.31
C ARG A 15 15.03 -9.66 -18.54
N GLY A 16 14.29 -9.36 -19.60
CA GLY A 16 12.99 -9.98 -19.86
C GLY A 16 11.99 -9.72 -18.74
N GLU A 17 12.17 -8.66 -17.94
CA GLU A 17 11.21 -8.22 -16.94
C GLU A 17 9.95 -7.78 -17.71
N GLY A 18 8.94 -8.66 -17.76
CA GLY A 18 7.77 -8.66 -18.63
C GLY A 18 6.78 -7.50 -18.47
N LEU A 19 7.27 -6.31 -18.14
CA LEU A 19 6.48 -5.10 -18.05
C LEU A 19 6.61 -4.22 -19.29
N LEU A 20 7.70 -4.27 -20.07
CA LEU A 20 7.88 -3.38 -21.22
C LEU A 20 7.09 -3.90 -22.45
N PRO A 21 6.18 -3.12 -23.06
CA PRO A 21 5.47 -3.55 -24.27
C PRO A 21 6.44 -3.73 -25.43
N ASP A 22 6.09 -4.62 -26.36
CA ASP A 22 6.87 -4.83 -27.57
C ASP A 22 7.01 -3.51 -28.35
N PRO A 23 8.21 -3.22 -28.89
CA PRO A 23 8.42 -2.01 -29.64
C PRO A 23 7.64 -2.06 -30.95
N GLN A 24 6.89 -0.99 -31.23
CA GLN A 24 6.14 -0.85 -32.47
C GLN A 24 7.05 -0.68 -33.69
N LEU A 25 8.28 -0.19 -33.47
CA LEU A 25 9.27 0.00 -34.51
C LEU A 25 10.68 -0.18 -33.95
N VAL A 26 11.58 -0.77 -34.74
CA VAL A 26 13.01 -0.83 -34.44
C VAL A 26 13.78 -0.19 -35.61
N LEU A 27 14.39 0.97 -35.38
CA LEU A 27 15.23 1.66 -36.37
C LEU A 27 16.69 1.66 -35.92
N GLY A 28 17.58 1.07 -36.71
CA GLY A 28 19.02 1.03 -36.40
C GLY A 28 19.33 0.42 -35.03
N GLY A 29 18.58 -0.62 -34.62
CA GLY A 29 18.71 -1.27 -33.32
C GLY A 29 18.08 -0.51 -32.14
N ARG A 30 17.48 0.67 -32.37
CA ARG A 30 16.75 1.42 -31.33
C ARG A 30 15.27 1.06 -31.37
N ALA A 31 14.76 0.57 -30.25
CA ALA A 31 13.34 0.36 -30.04
C ALA A 31 12.60 1.69 -29.88
N LEU A 32 11.46 1.81 -30.55
CA LEU A 32 10.61 2.98 -30.58
C LEU A 32 9.17 2.57 -30.21
N TRP A 33 8.54 3.42 -29.42
CA TRP A 33 7.15 3.32 -29.01
C TRP A 33 6.47 4.64 -29.33
N SER A 34 5.21 4.58 -29.74
CA SER A 34 4.38 5.78 -29.81
C SER A 34 4.18 6.37 -28.42
N ARG A 35 3.92 7.68 -28.37
CA ARG A 35 3.67 8.40 -27.12
C ARG A 35 2.51 7.81 -26.31
N PRO A 36 1.37 7.41 -26.90
CA PRO A 36 0.28 6.76 -26.17
C PRO A 36 0.73 5.46 -25.49
N VAL A 37 1.40 4.55 -26.22
CA VAL A 37 1.88 3.27 -25.67
C VAL A 37 2.87 3.49 -24.53
N ALA A 38 3.74 4.50 -24.65
CA ALA A 38 4.66 4.83 -23.57
C ALA A 38 3.94 5.42 -22.34
N ALA A 39 2.87 6.21 -22.54
CA ALA A 39 2.07 6.78 -21.45
C ALA A 39 1.27 5.69 -20.74
N ASP A 40 0.56 4.84 -21.48
CA ASP A 40 -0.21 3.71 -20.94
C ASP A 40 0.69 2.76 -20.14
N TRP A 41 1.91 2.53 -20.63
CA TRP A 41 2.89 1.70 -19.92
C TRP A 41 3.37 2.33 -18.61
N VAL A 42 3.68 3.63 -18.60
CA VAL A 42 4.07 4.34 -17.37
C VAL A 42 2.93 4.31 -16.37
N GLU A 43 1.71 4.59 -16.83
CA GLU A 43 0.50 4.55 -16.01
C GLU A 43 0.26 3.13 -15.44
N ALA A 44 0.41 2.08 -16.24
CA ALA A 44 0.32 0.70 -15.78
C ALA A 44 1.39 0.35 -14.72
N ARG A 45 2.61 0.89 -14.88
CA ARG A 45 3.70 0.71 -13.91
C ARG A 45 3.43 1.47 -12.61
N GLU A 46 3.05 2.73 -12.69
CA GLU A 46 2.75 3.57 -11.53
C GLU A 46 1.62 2.97 -10.70
N ARG A 47 0.60 2.40 -11.36
CA ARG A 47 -0.47 1.70 -10.67
C ARG A 47 -0.10 0.29 -10.21
N SER A 48 1.00 -0.31 -10.68
CA SER A 48 1.40 -1.67 -10.28
C SER A 48 1.66 -1.80 -8.77
N ALA A 49 1.70 -3.04 -8.26
CA ALA A 49 2.05 -3.30 -6.86
C ALA A 49 3.40 -2.66 -6.46
N ALA A 50 4.36 -2.62 -7.38
CA ALA A 50 5.65 -1.96 -7.18
C ALA A 50 5.51 -0.44 -7.11
N GLY A 51 4.75 0.19 -8.03
CA GLY A 51 4.54 1.64 -8.03
C GLY A 51 3.78 2.15 -6.79
N ILE A 52 2.86 1.35 -6.25
CA ILE A 52 2.19 1.66 -4.98
C ILE A 52 3.13 1.47 -3.79
N GLY A 53 3.96 0.41 -3.83
CA GLY A 53 5.03 0.20 -2.86
C GLY A 53 6.00 1.39 -2.80
N GLU A 54 6.36 1.97 -3.94
CA GLU A 54 7.23 3.15 -4.03
C GLU A 54 6.62 4.39 -3.32
N VAL A 55 5.31 4.65 -3.47
CA VAL A 55 4.63 5.76 -2.75
C VAL A 55 4.63 5.55 -1.24
N LEU A 56 4.45 4.30 -0.82
CA LEU A 56 4.35 3.92 0.57
C LEU A 56 5.70 3.53 1.19
N ALA A 57 6.79 3.63 0.44
CA ALA A 57 8.14 3.40 0.95
C ALA A 57 8.54 4.53 1.90
N THR A 58 9.40 4.21 2.87
CA THR A 58 10.02 5.21 3.75
C THR A 58 11.07 6.05 3.03
N SER A 59 11.75 5.49 2.02
CA SER A 59 12.76 6.17 1.21
C SER A 59 12.97 5.41 -0.12
N PRO A 60 13.42 6.06 -1.20
CA PRO A 60 13.85 5.36 -2.42
C PRO A 60 14.91 4.26 -2.17
N ASP A 61 15.74 4.43 -1.14
CA ASP A 61 16.80 3.48 -0.78
C ASP A 61 16.32 2.38 0.19
N ASN A 62 15.11 2.51 0.75
CA ASN A 62 14.48 1.51 1.61
C ASN A 62 13.04 1.24 1.12
N PRO A 63 12.85 0.23 0.24
CA PRO A 63 11.56 -0.04 -0.38
C PRO A 63 10.52 -0.64 0.57
N MET A 64 10.81 -0.71 1.87
CA MET A 64 9.92 -1.26 2.87
C MET A 64 8.69 -0.34 3.05
N PRO A 65 7.45 -0.89 3.00
CA PRO A 65 6.25 -0.10 3.29
C PRO A 65 6.34 0.56 4.66
N ARG A 66 5.84 1.78 4.80
CA ARG A 66 5.92 2.58 6.03
C ARG A 66 5.45 1.85 7.28
N GLY A 67 4.37 1.08 7.21
CA GLY A 67 3.90 0.27 8.34
C GLY A 67 4.88 -0.84 8.73
N ILE A 68 5.48 -1.51 7.74
CA ILE A 68 6.51 -2.53 7.95
C ILE A 68 7.76 -1.92 8.55
N ALA A 69 8.20 -0.75 8.05
CA ALA A 69 9.36 -0.04 8.59
C ALA A 69 9.13 0.41 10.04
N ALA A 70 7.96 1.01 10.34
CA ALA A 70 7.61 1.41 11.70
C ALA A 70 7.52 0.20 12.65
N LEU A 71 6.98 -0.93 12.19
CA LEU A 71 6.94 -2.17 12.97
C LEU A 71 8.35 -2.72 13.22
N PHE A 72 9.21 -2.72 12.19
CA PHE A 72 10.60 -3.15 12.30
C PHE A 72 11.38 -2.31 13.32
N ASP A 73 11.26 -0.98 13.26
CA ASP A 73 11.92 -0.06 14.19
C ASP A 73 11.44 -0.27 15.63
N ARG A 74 10.12 -0.38 15.81
CA ARG A 74 9.51 -0.64 17.11
C ARG A 74 9.98 -1.97 17.70
N LEU A 75 9.94 -3.06 16.93
CA LEU A 75 10.38 -4.38 17.40
C LEU A 75 11.88 -4.38 17.71
N THR A 76 12.69 -3.70 16.89
CA THR A 76 14.12 -3.52 17.15
C THR A 76 14.34 -2.83 18.51
N GLU A 77 13.62 -1.75 18.79
CA GLU A 77 13.70 -1.04 20.06
C GLU A 77 13.25 -1.93 21.23
N GLU A 78 12.09 -2.58 21.11
CA GLU A 78 11.54 -3.46 22.14
C GLU A 78 12.49 -4.63 22.46
N TYR A 79 13.03 -5.30 21.43
CA TYR A 79 13.99 -6.39 21.62
C TYR A 79 15.32 -5.90 22.18
N THR A 80 15.82 -4.74 21.73
CA THR A 80 17.04 -4.15 22.29
C THR A 80 16.84 -3.83 23.77
N HIS A 81 15.71 -3.22 24.14
CA HIS A 81 15.37 -2.98 25.53
C HIS A 81 15.21 -4.29 26.31
N TYR A 82 14.58 -5.30 25.73
CA TYR A 82 14.40 -6.61 26.35
C TYR A 82 15.74 -7.27 26.70
N PHE A 83 16.69 -7.30 25.77
CA PHE A 83 17.97 -7.99 25.93
C PHE A 83 19.03 -7.16 26.64
N TRP A 84 19.10 -5.85 26.36
CA TRP A 84 20.09 -4.94 26.93
C TRP A 84 19.53 -4.04 28.02
N GLY A 85 18.29 -3.59 28.00
CA GLY A 85 17.73 -2.70 29.03
C GLY A 85 17.74 -3.30 30.44
N VAL A 86 17.56 -4.62 30.55
CA VAL A 86 17.42 -5.33 31.83
C VAL A 86 18.77 -5.92 32.30
N PRO A 87 19.34 -5.49 33.45
CA PRO A 87 20.64 -5.97 33.92
C PRO A 87 20.74 -7.50 34.09
N LYS A 88 19.65 -8.14 34.52
CA LYS A 88 19.57 -9.61 34.68
C LYS A 88 19.68 -10.38 33.36
N ARG A 89 19.40 -9.73 32.21
CA ARG A 89 19.45 -10.34 30.88
C ARG A 89 20.73 -10.00 30.14
N ARG A 90 21.36 -8.85 30.43
CA ARG A 90 22.72 -8.53 29.94
C ARG A 90 23.72 -9.64 30.22
N ARG A 91 23.57 -10.38 31.33
CA ARG A 91 24.47 -11.49 31.70
C ARG A 91 24.32 -12.75 30.84
N TRP A 92 23.26 -12.86 30.03
CA TRP A 92 23.08 -13.98 29.09
C TRP A 92 24.00 -13.90 27.88
N TRP A 93 24.52 -12.71 27.60
CA TRP A 93 25.47 -12.47 26.52
C TRP A 93 26.86 -12.92 26.92
N VAL A 94 27.56 -13.60 26.02
CA VAL A 94 28.97 -13.99 26.17
C VAL A 94 29.79 -12.74 26.48
N ILE A 95 30.73 -12.83 27.42
CA ILE A 95 31.48 -11.66 27.95
C ILE A 95 32.14 -10.84 26.82
N GLY A 96 32.66 -11.48 25.77
CA GLY A 96 33.25 -10.82 24.61
C GLY A 96 32.24 -10.21 23.62
N GLN A 97 30.96 -10.58 23.71
CA GLN A 97 29.87 -10.05 22.88
C GLN A 97 28.86 -9.17 23.65
N ARG A 98 29.24 -8.74 24.85
CA ARG A 98 28.37 -8.00 25.76
C ARG A 98 28.49 -6.49 25.55
N ASN A 99 28.20 -6.01 24.35
CA ASN A 99 28.04 -4.58 24.05
C ASN A 99 26.67 -4.31 23.42
N LYS A 100 26.22 -3.06 23.49
CA LYS A 100 24.88 -2.68 23.06
C LYS A 100 24.72 -2.83 21.54
N GLU A 101 25.77 -2.57 20.78
CA GLU A 101 25.76 -2.62 19.31
C GLU A 101 25.44 -4.04 18.81
N GLN A 102 26.11 -5.06 19.33
CA GLN A 102 25.88 -6.46 18.93
C GLN A 102 24.49 -6.96 19.35
N VAL A 103 24.02 -6.57 20.53
CA VAL A 103 22.66 -6.90 20.96
C VAL A 103 21.62 -6.24 20.06
N THR A 104 21.88 -5.00 19.64
CA THR A 104 21.00 -4.28 18.71
C THR A 104 20.99 -4.94 17.34
N ALA A 105 22.14 -5.46 16.86
CA ALA A 105 22.20 -6.21 15.61
C ALA A 105 21.32 -7.47 15.65
N VAL A 106 21.40 -8.27 16.73
CA VAL A 106 20.53 -9.45 16.91
C VAL A 106 19.06 -9.06 17.03
N ALA A 107 18.75 -7.97 17.74
CA ALA A 107 17.38 -7.45 17.84
C ALA A 107 16.82 -7.05 16.47
N ARG A 108 17.64 -6.43 15.61
CA ARG A 108 17.28 -6.11 14.22
C ARG A 108 17.02 -7.37 13.40
N ASP A 109 17.86 -8.39 13.51
CA ASP A 109 17.67 -9.65 12.77
C ASP A 109 16.36 -10.35 13.17
N LEU A 110 16.04 -10.35 14.47
CA LEU A 110 14.76 -10.87 14.97
C LEU A 110 13.57 -10.05 14.48
N ALA A 111 13.67 -8.71 14.51
CA ALA A 111 12.63 -7.85 13.96
C ALA A 111 12.43 -8.10 12.46
N LEU A 112 13.53 -8.25 11.70
CA LEU A 112 13.49 -8.54 10.26
C LEU A 112 12.79 -9.88 9.98
N PHE A 113 13.05 -10.91 10.80
CA PHE A 113 12.36 -12.19 10.69
C PHE A 113 10.85 -12.05 10.87
N VAL A 114 10.40 -11.31 11.89
CA VAL A 114 8.98 -11.10 12.16
C VAL A 114 8.30 -10.33 11.02
N VAL A 115 8.91 -9.24 10.54
CA VAL A 115 8.28 -8.43 9.48
C VAL A 115 8.23 -9.14 8.13
N ASN A 116 9.23 -9.98 7.82
CA ASN A 116 9.22 -10.80 6.60
C ASN A 116 8.15 -11.89 6.64
N ASP A 117 7.81 -12.39 7.83
CA ASP A 117 6.78 -13.42 8.03
C ASP A 117 5.42 -12.83 8.47
N LEU A 118 5.28 -11.50 8.44
CA LEU A 118 4.09 -10.80 8.94
C LEU A 118 2.83 -11.26 8.21
N ASP A 119 2.94 -11.59 6.93
CA ASP A 119 1.84 -12.13 6.12
C ASP A 119 1.23 -13.38 6.76
N ARG A 120 2.08 -14.31 7.17
CA ARG A 120 1.70 -15.56 7.82
C ARG A 120 1.23 -15.33 9.26
N ILE A 121 1.91 -14.46 10.00
CA ILE A 121 1.60 -14.18 11.41
C ILE A 121 0.25 -13.48 11.55
N ALA A 122 -0.02 -12.48 10.72
CA ALA A 122 -1.25 -11.70 10.76
C ALA A 122 -2.39 -12.35 9.95
N GLY A 123 -2.10 -13.33 9.10
CA GLY A 123 -3.10 -13.95 8.22
C GLY A 123 -3.75 -12.90 7.31
N MET A 124 -2.93 -12.11 6.61
CA MET A 124 -3.36 -10.90 5.89
C MET A 124 -4.45 -11.17 4.85
N ASP A 125 -4.52 -12.36 4.24
CA ASP A 125 -5.61 -12.72 3.33
C ASP A 125 -6.95 -12.81 4.06
N ASN A 126 -6.99 -13.49 5.21
CA ASN A 126 -8.19 -13.58 6.05
C ASN A 126 -8.60 -12.19 6.55
N GLN A 127 -7.63 -11.33 6.89
CA GLN A 127 -7.90 -9.96 7.32
C GLN A 127 -8.47 -9.12 6.18
N ARG A 128 -7.91 -9.22 4.98
CA ARG A 128 -8.39 -8.53 3.78
C ARG A 128 -9.82 -8.94 3.44
N ASP A 129 -10.13 -10.24 3.47
CA ASP A 129 -11.48 -10.74 3.18
C ASP A 129 -12.47 -10.32 4.27
N THR A 130 -12.08 -10.38 5.54
CA THR A 130 -12.90 -9.88 6.65
C THR A 130 -13.20 -8.39 6.48
N LEU A 131 -12.20 -7.61 6.09
CA LEU A 131 -12.33 -6.17 5.86
C LEU A 131 -13.21 -5.89 4.64
N PHE A 132 -13.13 -6.69 3.57
CA PHE A 132 -14.02 -6.60 2.42
C PHE A 132 -15.49 -6.72 2.84
N TYR A 133 -15.84 -7.78 3.59
CA TYR A 133 -17.21 -7.97 4.05
C TYR A 133 -17.67 -6.87 5.02
N ALA A 134 -16.79 -6.41 5.92
CA ALA A 134 -17.09 -5.32 6.84
C ALA A 134 -17.36 -3.99 6.12
N LEU A 135 -16.53 -3.64 5.12
CA LEU A 135 -16.73 -2.43 4.31
C LEU A 135 -18.03 -2.52 3.50
N ARG A 136 -18.28 -3.67 2.86
CA ARG A 136 -19.49 -3.91 2.09
C ARG A 136 -20.76 -3.79 2.94
N ASP A 137 -20.77 -4.39 4.13
CA ASP A 137 -21.90 -4.28 5.07
C ASP A 137 -22.14 -2.84 5.49
N GLN A 138 -21.07 -2.09 5.81
CA GLN A 138 -21.21 -0.70 6.25
C GLN A 138 -21.66 0.25 5.14
N LEU A 139 -21.21 0.03 3.91
CA LEU A 139 -21.70 0.77 2.75
C LEU A 139 -23.21 0.57 2.57
N ARG A 140 -23.68 -0.69 2.61
CA ARG A 140 -25.11 -1.03 2.49
C ARG A 140 -25.93 -0.46 3.63
N ARG A 141 -25.45 -0.60 4.88
CA ARG A 141 -26.12 -0.05 6.05
C ARG A 141 -26.19 1.47 5.98
N GLY A 142 -25.10 2.11 5.58
CA GLY A 142 -25.04 3.55 5.42
C GLY A 142 -25.99 4.08 4.36
N GLU A 143 -26.03 3.43 3.20
CA GLU A 143 -26.99 3.75 2.13
C GLU A 143 -28.44 3.65 2.61
N ARG A 144 -28.80 2.59 3.34
CA ARG A 144 -30.15 2.44 3.90
C ARG A 144 -30.50 3.52 4.92
N LEU A 145 -29.52 3.95 5.72
CA LEU A 145 -29.72 4.97 6.75
C LEU A 145 -29.74 6.39 6.18
N ARG A 146 -28.98 6.64 5.11
CA ARG A 146 -28.88 7.93 4.43
C ARG A 146 -28.83 7.71 2.92
N PRO A 147 -29.99 7.46 2.29
CA PRO A 147 -30.07 7.36 0.84
C PRO A 147 -29.56 8.65 0.21
N SER A 148 -28.86 8.54 -0.92
CA SER A 148 -28.35 9.69 -1.67
C SER A 148 -27.33 10.57 -0.94
N SER A 149 -26.69 10.07 0.13
CA SER A 149 -25.56 10.76 0.75
C SER A 149 -24.33 10.71 -0.16
N ASP A 150 -23.63 11.85 -0.30
CA ASP A 150 -22.42 11.96 -1.13
C ASP A 150 -21.26 11.09 -0.62
N TRP A 151 -21.32 10.68 0.65
CA TRP A 151 -20.42 9.71 1.26
C TRP A 151 -21.07 9.03 2.47
N ILE A 152 -20.53 7.88 2.87
CA ILE A 152 -21.05 7.06 3.96
C ILE A 152 -20.07 7.06 5.14
N MET A 153 -20.60 7.13 6.36
CA MET A 153 -19.77 6.99 7.56
C MET A 153 -19.36 5.52 7.77
N ILE A 154 -18.06 5.25 7.67
CA ILE A 154 -17.45 3.98 8.04
C ILE A 154 -17.05 4.04 9.52
N ALA A 155 -17.33 2.98 10.27
CA ALA A 155 -16.97 2.91 11.67
C ALA A 155 -15.45 2.96 11.84
N GLY A 156 -14.98 3.75 12.82
CA GLY A 156 -13.56 3.97 13.08
C GLY A 156 -12.70 2.70 13.16
N PRO A 157 -13.14 1.58 13.80
CA PRO A 157 -12.36 0.33 13.80
C PRO A 157 -12.14 -0.27 12.40
N VAL A 158 -13.12 -0.15 11.49
CA VAL A 158 -12.99 -0.64 10.10
C VAL A 158 -12.04 0.25 9.32
N ALA A 159 -12.18 1.57 9.45
CA ALA A 159 -11.29 2.53 8.82
C ALA A 159 -9.83 2.37 9.29
N ARG A 160 -9.59 2.14 10.59
CA ARG A 160 -8.24 1.84 11.12
C ARG A 160 -7.66 0.52 10.62
N ASN A 161 -8.49 -0.49 10.37
CA ASN A 161 -8.02 -1.74 9.76
C ASN A 161 -7.63 -1.54 8.29
N LEU A 162 -8.38 -0.71 7.56
CA LEU A 162 -8.01 -0.32 6.20
C LEU A 162 -6.70 0.49 6.20
N ASP A 163 -6.56 1.46 7.09
CA ASP A 163 -5.32 2.22 7.28
C ASP A 163 -4.12 1.30 7.55
N TRP A 164 -4.29 0.36 8.48
CA TRP A 164 -3.25 -0.62 8.78
C TRP A 164 -2.88 -1.46 7.56
N LEU A 165 -3.86 -1.95 6.80
CA LEU A 165 -3.60 -2.73 5.60
C LEU A 165 -2.87 -1.90 4.52
N ILE A 166 -3.23 -0.63 4.33
CA ILE A 166 -2.53 0.29 3.42
C ILE A 166 -1.07 0.46 3.83
N ALA A 167 -0.83 0.69 5.12
CA ALA A 167 0.52 0.93 5.64
C ALA A 167 1.43 -0.32 5.55
N HIS A 168 0.87 -1.52 5.73
CA HIS A 168 1.65 -2.76 5.84
C HIS A 168 1.67 -3.60 4.56
N ASN A 169 0.61 -3.56 3.75
CA ASN A 169 0.51 -4.30 2.51
C ASN A 169 -0.24 -3.50 1.42
N PRO A 170 0.43 -2.50 0.81
CA PRO A 170 -0.16 -1.64 -0.22
C PRO A 170 -0.81 -2.38 -1.37
N ALA A 171 -0.19 -3.47 -1.82
CA ALA A 171 -0.67 -4.23 -2.97
C ALA A 171 -2.02 -4.91 -2.67
N ARG A 172 -2.16 -5.50 -1.48
CA ARG A 172 -3.44 -6.10 -1.06
C ARG A 172 -4.48 -5.05 -0.74
N ALA A 173 -4.09 -3.93 -0.12
CA ALA A 173 -4.99 -2.80 0.09
C ALA A 173 -5.56 -2.28 -1.23
N ARG A 174 -4.73 -2.14 -2.26
CA ARG A 174 -5.16 -1.74 -3.61
C ARG A 174 -6.18 -2.71 -4.20
N SER A 175 -5.88 -4.01 -4.14
CA SER A 175 -6.79 -5.05 -4.62
C SER A 175 -8.14 -4.98 -3.89
N LEU A 176 -8.12 -4.84 -2.56
CA LEU A 176 -9.32 -4.67 -1.75
C LEU A 176 -10.12 -3.42 -2.14
N VAL A 177 -9.47 -2.26 -2.26
CA VAL A 177 -10.14 -1.00 -2.64
C VAL A 177 -10.79 -1.13 -4.01
N GLY A 178 -10.09 -1.71 -4.99
CA GLY A 178 -10.64 -1.99 -6.31
C GLY A 178 -11.85 -2.93 -6.26
N GLU A 179 -11.80 -3.96 -5.41
CA GLU A 179 -12.92 -4.88 -5.23
C GLU A 179 -14.14 -4.22 -4.59
N VAL A 180 -13.93 -3.42 -3.53
CA VAL A 180 -15.01 -2.68 -2.84
C VAL A 180 -15.63 -1.64 -3.76
N VAL A 181 -14.83 -0.89 -4.53
CA VAL A 181 -15.37 0.08 -5.51
C VAL A 181 -16.12 -0.64 -6.63
N GLY A 182 -15.62 -1.79 -7.07
CA GLY A 182 -16.30 -2.64 -8.05
C GLY A 182 -17.60 -3.27 -7.56
N GLU A 183 -17.94 -3.19 -6.27
CA GLU A 183 -19.28 -3.61 -5.78
C GLU A 183 -20.39 -2.72 -6.34
N ALA A 184 -20.11 -1.46 -6.69
CA ALA A 184 -21.08 -0.54 -7.27
C ALA A 184 -21.77 -1.10 -8.52
N ASP A 185 -21.04 -1.84 -9.36
CA ASP A 185 -21.61 -2.42 -10.60
C ASP A 185 -22.02 -3.88 -10.43
N ARG A 186 -21.42 -4.58 -9.48
CA ARG A 186 -21.61 -6.04 -9.30
C ARG A 186 -22.74 -6.38 -8.34
N SER A 187 -23.11 -5.46 -7.43
CA SER A 187 -24.08 -5.74 -6.38
C SER A 187 -25.42 -5.05 -6.66
N PRO A 188 -26.50 -5.78 -6.96
CA PRO A 188 -27.82 -5.18 -7.15
C PRO A 188 -28.41 -4.57 -5.86
N GLU A 189 -27.84 -4.92 -4.71
CA GLU A 189 -28.26 -4.45 -3.39
C GLU A 189 -27.55 -3.17 -2.95
N LEU A 190 -26.58 -2.66 -3.73
CA LEU A 190 -25.82 -1.45 -3.45
C LEU A 190 -26.03 -0.47 -4.61
N GLN A 191 -26.72 0.64 -4.36
CA GLN A 191 -27.04 1.64 -5.40
C GLN A 191 -26.07 2.84 -5.38
N LEU A 192 -24.98 2.73 -4.61
CA LEU A 192 -23.94 3.75 -4.54
C LEU A 192 -23.11 3.78 -5.83
N SER A 193 -22.81 4.98 -6.32
CA SER A 193 -21.88 5.15 -7.43
C SER A 193 -20.45 4.78 -7.01
N ARG A 194 -19.61 4.38 -7.97
CA ARG A 194 -18.16 4.17 -7.74
C ARG A 194 -17.50 5.40 -7.11
N GLY A 195 -17.91 6.61 -7.52
CA GLY A 195 -17.40 7.87 -6.97
C GLY A 195 -17.77 8.06 -5.49
N THR A 196 -19.01 7.74 -5.12
CA THR A 196 -19.47 7.78 -3.72
C THR A 196 -18.71 6.80 -2.84
N ILE A 197 -18.45 5.58 -3.33
CA ILE A 197 -17.64 4.58 -2.60
C ILE A 197 -16.20 5.06 -2.45
N ALA A 198 -15.57 5.51 -3.54
CA ALA A 198 -14.20 6.03 -3.51
C ALA A 198 -14.06 7.21 -2.52
N ARG A 199 -15.00 8.17 -2.58
CA ARG A 199 -15.05 9.31 -1.64
C ARG A 199 -15.24 8.85 -0.20
N THR A 200 -16.12 7.88 0.05
CA THR A 200 -16.34 7.28 1.36
C THR A 200 -15.04 6.72 1.95
N LEU A 201 -14.27 5.97 1.15
CA LEU A 201 -12.99 5.38 1.59
C LEU A 201 -11.93 6.45 1.88
N ARG A 202 -11.88 7.52 1.07
CA ARG A 202 -10.99 8.67 1.33
C ARG A 202 -11.34 9.39 2.63
N GLU A 203 -12.62 9.75 2.80
CA GLU A 203 -13.06 10.50 3.98
C GLU A 203 -12.90 9.70 5.27
N CYS A 204 -13.14 8.39 5.24
CA CYS A 204 -12.98 7.59 6.46
C CYS A 204 -11.51 7.50 6.90
N LEU A 205 -10.57 7.45 5.96
CA LEU A 205 -9.14 7.48 6.24
C LEU A 205 -8.64 8.88 6.61
N ARG A 206 -9.22 9.94 6.03
CA ARG A 206 -8.92 11.32 6.46
C ARG A 206 -9.29 11.57 7.93
N VAL A 207 -10.38 10.94 8.40
CA VAL A 207 -10.86 11.09 9.78
C VAL A 207 -10.19 10.13 10.76
N SER A 208 -9.99 8.87 10.36
CA SER A 208 -9.57 7.79 11.28
C SER A 208 -8.18 7.22 11.01
N GLY A 209 -7.55 7.63 9.90
CA GLY A 209 -6.26 7.14 9.46
C GLY A 209 -5.09 7.83 10.16
N THR A 210 -3.93 7.19 10.12
CA THR A 210 -2.71 7.66 10.78
C THR A 210 -1.62 8.11 9.80
N LEU A 211 -1.76 7.83 8.51
CA LEU A 211 -0.82 8.25 7.50
C LEU A 211 -1.05 9.73 7.10
N PRO A 212 -0.01 10.43 6.62
CA PRO A 212 -0.17 11.78 6.07
C PRO A 212 -1.15 11.81 4.89
N ALA A 213 -1.87 12.92 4.72
CA ALA A 213 -2.89 13.06 3.68
C ALA A 213 -2.32 12.82 2.27
N GLU A 214 -1.10 13.30 2.02
CA GLU A 214 -0.42 13.17 0.73
C GLU A 214 -0.14 11.71 0.36
N VAL A 215 0.04 10.86 1.38
CA VAL A 215 0.24 9.42 1.20
C VAL A 215 -1.08 8.75 0.79
N TYR A 216 -2.21 9.15 1.37
CA TYR A 216 -3.51 8.65 0.94
C TYR A 216 -3.84 9.09 -0.47
N ASP A 217 -3.57 10.35 -0.82
CA ASP A 217 -3.82 10.87 -2.16
C ASP A 217 -3.02 10.08 -3.21
N GLY A 218 -1.72 9.91 -2.98
CA GLY A 218 -0.87 9.11 -3.87
C GLY A 218 -1.27 7.63 -3.93
N PHE A 219 -1.75 7.05 -2.82
CA PHE A 219 -2.30 5.69 -2.82
C PHE A 219 -3.58 5.60 -3.65
N PHE A 220 -4.55 6.48 -3.44
CA PHE A 220 -5.86 6.41 -4.11
C PHE A 220 -5.77 6.72 -5.61
N GLU A 221 -4.90 7.65 -6.02
CA GLU A 221 -4.58 7.93 -7.44
C GLU A 221 -4.12 6.65 -8.20
N ARG A 222 -3.46 5.73 -7.49
CA ARG A 222 -2.95 4.47 -8.06
C ARG A 222 -3.89 3.29 -7.82
N ALA A 223 -4.70 3.35 -6.77
CA ALA A 223 -5.62 2.28 -6.40
C ALA A 223 -6.96 2.35 -7.11
N LEU A 224 -7.41 3.54 -7.52
CA LEU A 224 -8.69 3.73 -8.18
C LEU A 224 -8.56 3.73 -9.71
N PRO A 225 -9.63 3.33 -10.42
CA PRO A 225 -9.75 3.57 -11.86
C PRO A 225 -9.66 5.06 -12.21
N ALA A 226 -9.01 5.37 -13.33
CA ALA A 226 -8.89 6.73 -13.85
C ALA A 226 -10.25 7.43 -13.95
N GLY A 227 -10.32 8.70 -13.54
CA GLY A 227 -11.54 9.50 -13.54
C GLY A 227 -12.34 9.49 -12.23
N LEU A 228 -11.99 8.62 -11.28
CA LEU A 228 -12.55 8.63 -9.91
C LEU A 228 -11.72 9.46 -8.92
N ASP A 229 -10.64 10.08 -9.41
CA ASP A 229 -9.71 10.87 -8.59
C ASP A 229 -10.11 12.34 -8.44
N ASN A 230 -10.93 12.86 -9.37
CA ASN A 230 -11.25 14.28 -9.47
C ASN A 230 -12.60 14.69 -8.85
N THR A 231 -13.31 13.80 -8.14
CA THR A 231 -14.64 14.11 -7.59
C THR A 231 -14.61 14.96 -6.30
N THR A 232 -13.55 15.73 -6.08
CA THR A 232 -13.44 16.73 -5.01
C THR A 232 -13.60 18.18 -5.50
N ALA A 233 -13.79 18.44 -6.80
CA ALA A 233 -13.74 19.80 -7.35
C ALA A 233 -14.98 20.29 -8.13
N GLN A 234 -16.17 19.71 -7.92
CA GLN A 234 -17.42 20.29 -8.43
C GLN A 234 -18.51 20.25 -7.37
N THR A 235 -18.56 21.28 -6.54
CA THR A 235 -19.76 21.73 -5.83
C THR A 235 -19.51 23.17 -5.43
N ASP A 236 -20.13 24.08 -6.20
CA ASP A 236 -20.44 25.50 -5.99
C ASP A 236 -19.44 26.42 -5.28
#